data_AF-A0A964U4Z8-F1
#
_entry.id   AF-A0A964U4Z8-F1
#
_cell.length_a   1.000
_cell.length_b   1.000
_cell.length_c   1.000
_cell.angle_alpha   90.00
_cell.angle_beta   90.00
_cell.angle_gamma   90.00
#
_symmetry.space_group_name_H-M   'P 1'
#
loop_
_entity.id
_entity.type
_entity.pdbx_description
1 polymer ?
#
loop_
_entity_poly.entity_id
_entity_poly.type
_entity_poly.pdbx_seq_one_letter_code
_entity_poly.pdbx_strand_id
1 'polypeptide(L)'
;MLVILSPAKKLDWTARPDATTRPDFQADAVRLADVARGLGAPGLKKLMHISDKLAELNMERFENFAPDPDEDATRPAIHAFAGDTYTGLDARTLDPDALDWATGHLRILSGLYGLLRPFDAMQPYRLEMGSRLATERGKSLYDYWGDRISCALNDVAAAAGTDVIVNCASQEYF
;
A
#
# COMPACT_ATOMS: atom_id res chain seq x y z
N MET A 1 -4.28 -14.16 -15.83
CA MET A 1 -3.57 -14.30 -14.54
C MET A 1 -3.60 -12.98 -13.80
N LEU A 2 -3.55 -13.00 -12.48
CA LEU A 2 -3.43 -11.81 -11.62
C LEU A 2 -2.10 -11.90 -10.86
N VAL A 3 -1.25 -10.91 -10.97
CA VAL A 3 0.03 -10.84 -10.25
C VAL A 3 -0.17 -10.03 -8.97
N ILE A 4 0.39 -10.52 -7.86
CA ILE A 4 0.42 -9.79 -6.59
C ILE A 4 1.85 -9.51 -6.15
N LEU A 5 2.11 -8.30 -5.67
CA LEU A 5 3.41 -7.86 -5.15
C LEU A 5 3.29 -7.43 -3.69
N SER A 6 4.39 -7.59 -2.95
CA SER A 6 4.58 -6.87 -1.69
C SER A 6 4.85 -5.38 -1.94
N PRO A 7 4.51 -4.50 -0.98
CA PRO A 7 4.94 -3.12 -1.02
C PRO A 7 6.43 -3.02 -0.68
N ALA A 8 7.01 -1.82 -0.83
CA ALA A 8 8.38 -1.54 -0.42
C ALA A 8 8.44 -0.58 0.78
N LYS A 9 9.45 -0.77 1.64
CA LYS A 9 9.75 0.12 2.78
C LYS A 9 10.22 1.50 2.35
N LYS A 10 10.98 1.57 1.26
CA LYS A 10 11.51 2.81 0.71
C LYS A 10 10.50 3.33 -0.31
N LEU A 11 10.31 4.64 -0.28
CA LEU A 11 9.44 5.35 -1.20
C LEU A 11 10.28 6.30 -2.06
N ASP A 12 9.90 6.47 -3.31
CA ASP A 12 10.39 7.48 -4.23
C ASP A 12 9.29 8.51 -4.49
N TRP A 13 9.55 9.78 -4.14
CA TRP A 13 8.61 10.88 -4.31
C TRP A 13 8.95 11.81 -5.49
N THR A 14 9.93 11.43 -6.31
CA THR A 14 10.43 12.24 -7.43
C THR A 14 9.51 12.23 -8.66
N ALA A 15 8.70 11.17 -8.83
CA ALA A 15 7.71 11.11 -9.90
C ALA A 15 6.72 12.29 -9.76
N ARG A 16 6.15 12.76 -10.87
CA ARG A 16 5.03 13.71 -10.81
C ARG A 16 3.74 12.95 -10.46
N PRO A 17 2.74 13.62 -9.90
CA PRO A 17 1.40 13.06 -9.87
C PRO A 17 0.94 12.87 -11.33
N ASP A 18 1.00 11.63 -11.82
CA ASP A 18 0.31 11.23 -13.05
C ASP A 18 -1.20 11.16 -12.77
N ALA A 19 -2.02 10.88 -13.79
CA ALA A 19 -3.42 10.55 -13.56
C ALA A 19 -3.52 9.35 -12.60
N THR A 20 -4.05 9.58 -11.40
CA THR A 20 -4.21 8.56 -10.37
C THR A 20 -5.67 8.14 -10.23
N THR A 21 -5.86 6.98 -9.61
CA THR A 21 -7.16 6.45 -9.21
C THR A 21 -7.27 6.45 -7.69
N ARG A 22 -8.48 6.42 -7.14
CA ARG A 22 -8.70 6.43 -5.69
C ARG A 22 -8.64 5.00 -5.14
N PRO A 23 -7.84 4.70 -4.10
CA PRO A 23 -7.79 3.38 -3.51
C PRO A 23 -9.18 2.85 -3.12
N ASP A 24 -9.44 1.57 -3.42
CA ASP A 24 -10.75 0.95 -3.13
C ASP A 24 -11.03 0.93 -1.61
N PHE A 25 -9.99 0.75 -0.79
CA PHE A 25 -10.06 0.75 0.67
C PHE A 25 -9.63 2.08 1.31
N GLN A 26 -9.83 3.22 0.64
CA GLN A 26 -9.42 4.54 1.16
C GLN A 26 -9.95 4.83 2.57
N ALA A 27 -11.21 4.48 2.86
CA ALA A 27 -11.80 4.70 4.18
C ALA A 27 -11.11 3.89 5.28
N ASP A 28 -10.65 2.68 4.97
CA ASP A 28 -9.88 1.84 5.89
C ASP A 28 -8.46 2.38 6.07
N ALA A 29 -7.82 2.86 5.01
CA ALA A 29 -6.52 3.50 5.07
C ALA A 29 -6.52 4.72 6.00
N VAL A 30 -7.54 5.57 5.91
CA VAL A 30 -7.73 6.72 6.82
C VAL A 30 -7.88 6.27 8.27
N ARG A 31 -8.74 5.27 8.54
CA ARG A 31 -8.93 4.73 9.90
C ARG A 31 -7.64 4.20 10.50
N LEU A 32 -6.88 3.42 9.72
CA LEU A 32 -5.61 2.86 10.16
C LEU A 32 -4.54 3.96 10.36
N ALA A 33 -4.51 4.97 9.50
CA ALA A 33 -3.64 6.13 9.65
C ALA A 33 -3.95 6.92 10.93
N ASP A 34 -5.23 7.12 11.27
CA ASP A 34 -5.64 7.80 12.50
C ASP A 34 -5.20 7.02 13.76
N VAL A 35 -5.37 5.70 13.76
CA VAL A 35 -4.89 4.84 14.86
C VAL A 35 -3.36 4.94 14.98
N ALA A 36 -2.63 4.87 13.87
CA ALA A 36 -1.18 4.98 13.86
C ALA A 36 -0.71 6.38 14.33
N ARG A 37 -1.40 7.45 13.92
CA ARG A 37 -1.16 8.84 14.37
C ARG A 37 -1.26 8.95 15.89
N GLY A 38 -2.27 8.33 16.49
CA GLY A 38 -2.49 8.35 17.95
C GLY A 38 -1.38 7.70 18.78
N LEU A 39 -0.49 6.90 18.17
CA LEU A 39 0.66 6.30 18.87
C LEU A 39 1.81 7.27 19.10
N GLY A 40 1.92 8.32 18.28
CA GLY A 40 3.07 9.22 18.23
C GLY A 40 4.40 8.51 17.90
N ALA A 41 5.50 9.26 17.86
CA ALA A 41 6.81 8.70 17.52
C ALA A 41 7.26 7.55 18.46
N PRO A 42 7.12 7.62 19.80
CA PRO A 42 7.53 6.52 20.69
C PRO A 42 6.74 5.23 20.44
N GLY A 43 5.43 5.35 20.18
CA GLY A 43 4.58 4.20 19.91
C GLY A 43 4.88 3.58 18.54
N LEU A 44 5.07 4.41 17.51
CA LEU A 44 5.46 3.95 16.16
C LEU A 44 6.84 3.27 16.16
N LYS A 45 7.81 3.82 16.90
CA LYS A 45 9.14 3.20 17.10
C LYS A 45 9.01 1.77 17.62
N LYS A 46 8.21 1.61 18.68
CA LYS A 46 7.99 0.30 19.32
C LYS A 46 7.22 -0.65 18.41
N LEU A 47 6.17 -0.16 17.74
CA LEU A 47 5.32 -0.96 16.85
C LEU A 47 6.09 -1.51 15.65
N MET A 48 6.92 -0.67 15.03
CA MET A 48 7.56 -0.97 13.74
C MET A 48 9.02 -1.40 13.87
N HIS A 49 9.57 -1.40 15.09
CA HIS A 49 10.97 -1.71 15.38
C HIS A 49 11.95 -0.87 14.55
N ILE A 50 11.73 0.45 14.52
CA ILE A 50 12.51 1.42 13.73
C ILE A 50 13.35 2.35 14.61
N SER A 51 14.25 3.13 14.00
CA SER A 51 15.02 4.17 14.69
C SER A 51 14.16 5.37 15.07
N ASP A 52 14.64 6.22 15.99
CA ASP A 52 13.95 7.46 16.39
C ASP A 52 13.67 8.36 15.18
N LYS A 53 14.68 8.59 14.34
CA LYS A 53 14.54 9.39 13.11
C LYS A 53 13.44 8.86 12.18
N LEU A 54 13.35 7.53 12.03
CA LEU A 54 12.30 6.92 11.19
C LEU A 54 10.93 6.99 11.86
N ALA A 55 10.87 6.93 13.20
CA ALA A 55 9.62 7.05 13.94
C ALA A 55 9.06 8.48 13.87
N GLU A 56 9.92 9.50 14.00
CA GLU A 56 9.56 10.91 13.80
C GLU A 56 9.03 11.15 12.39
N LEU A 57 9.75 10.67 11.36
CA LEU A 57 9.31 10.78 9.97
C LEU A 57 7.94 10.12 9.73
N ASN A 58 7.68 8.95 10.32
CA ASN A 58 6.39 8.30 10.13
C ASN A 58 5.27 8.92 10.96
N MET A 59 5.59 9.52 12.12
CA MET A 59 4.64 10.33 12.86
C MET A 59 4.19 11.54 12.02
N GLU A 60 5.13 12.29 11.45
CA GLU A 60 4.83 13.42 10.54
C GLU A 60 4.01 12.98 9.32
N ARG A 61 4.34 11.83 8.72
CA ARG A 61 3.57 11.25 7.62
C ARG A 61 2.12 10.96 8.01
N PHE A 62 1.89 10.37 9.18
CA PHE A 62 0.53 10.09 9.65
C PHE A 62 -0.20 11.37 10.06
N GLU A 63 0.48 12.37 10.63
CA GLU A 63 -0.10 13.70 10.90
C GLU A 63 -0.60 14.37 9.62
N ASN A 64 0.18 14.29 8.54
CA ASN A 64 -0.17 14.86 7.24
C ASN A 64 -1.10 13.97 6.39
N PHE A 65 -1.46 12.77 6.86
CA PHE A 65 -2.31 11.86 6.11
C PHE A 65 -3.77 12.36 6.06
N ALA A 66 -4.24 12.74 4.88
CA ALA A 66 -5.58 13.28 4.68
C ALA A 66 -6.54 12.26 4.01
N PRO A 67 -7.85 12.32 4.29
CA PRO A 67 -8.83 11.48 3.60
C PRO A 67 -8.95 11.79 2.11
N ASP A 68 -8.86 13.08 1.77
CA ASP A 68 -8.91 13.62 0.42
C ASP A 68 -7.66 14.52 0.22
N PRO A 69 -6.49 13.91 -0.07
CA PRO A 69 -5.23 14.65 -0.21
C PRO A 69 -5.17 15.43 -1.53
N ASP A 70 -4.40 16.52 -1.53
CA ASP A 70 -4.03 17.22 -2.75
C ASP A 70 -3.20 16.32 -3.68
N GLU A 71 -3.27 16.57 -5.00
CA GLU A 71 -2.54 15.77 -6.00
C GLU A 71 -1.04 15.69 -5.70
N ASP A 72 -0.43 16.81 -5.30
CA ASP A 72 0.99 16.91 -4.95
C ASP A 72 1.39 16.05 -3.73
N ALA A 73 0.44 15.76 -2.84
CA ALA A 73 0.64 14.92 -1.67
C ALA A 73 0.55 13.41 -1.97
N THR A 74 0.25 13.04 -3.22
CA THR A 74 0.10 11.64 -3.63
C THR A 74 1.02 11.25 -4.77
N ARG A 75 1.28 9.96 -4.90
CA ARG A 75 1.96 9.36 -6.05
C ARG A 75 1.27 8.05 -6.45
N PRO A 76 1.26 7.67 -7.74
CA PRO A 76 0.86 6.34 -8.16
C PRO A 76 1.65 5.26 -7.42
N ALA A 77 0.99 4.26 -6.84
CA ALA A 77 1.64 3.22 -6.05
C ALA A 77 2.83 2.55 -6.77
N ILE A 78 2.69 2.26 -8.07
CA ILE A 78 3.73 1.62 -8.89
C ILE A 78 4.99 2.50 -9.08
N HIS A 79 4.85 3.83 -8.98
CA HIS A 79 5.97 4.78 -9.07
C HIS A 79 6.49 5.21 -7.70
N ALA A 80 5.66 5.07 -6.66
CA ALA A 80 5.96 5.52 -5.31
C ALA A 80 6.77 4.50 -4.52
N PHE A 81 6.52 3.20 -4.68
CA PHE A 81 7.31 2.17 -4.01
C PHE A 81 8.66 1.99 -4.69
N ALA A 82 9.73 1.92 -3.88
CA ALA A 82 11.10 1.77 -4.35
C ALA A 82 11.82 0.66 -3.59
N GLY A 83 12.40 -0.29 -4.32
CA GLY A 83 13.12 -1.45 -3.79
C GLY A 83 13.34 -2.49 -4.88
N ASP A 84 14.02 -3.60 -4.57
CA ASP A 84 14.48 -4.55 -5.60
C ASP A 84 13.35 -5.08 -6.50
N THR A 85 12.16 -5.37 -5.94
CA THR A 85 10.97 -5.74 -6.72
C THR A 85 10.56 -4.67 -7.73
N TYR A 86 10.59 -3.40 -7.32
CA TYR A 86 10.18 -2.26 -8.15
C TYR A 86 11.27 -1.83 -9.12
N THR A 87 12.55 -2.05 -8.77
CA THR A 87 13.68 -1.94 -9.71
C THR A 87 13.60 -3.03 -10.77
N GLY A 88 13.21 -4.25 -10.42
CA GLY A 88 12.99 -5.33 -11.38
C GLY A 88 11.75 -5.13 -12.26
N LEU A 89 10.68 -4.54 -11.72
CA LEU A 89 9.49 -4.16 -12.48
C LEU A 89 9.77 -3.02 -13.47
N ASP A 90 10.64 -2.08 -13.08
CA ASP A 90 11.06 -0.90 -13.85
C ASP A 90 9.91 -0.23 -14.63
N ALA A 91 8.85 0.12 -13.92
CA ALA A 91 7.59 0.59 -14.52
C ALA A 91 7.75 1.80 -15.44
N ARG A 92 8.80 2.62 -15.24
CA ARG A 92 9.10 3.78 -16.08
C ARG A 92 9.56 3.41 -17.50
N THR A 93 9.93 2.16 -17.72
CA THR A 93 10.35 1.65 -19.04
C THR A 93 9.22 0.96 -19.80
N LEU A 94 8.08 0.72 -19.14
CA LEU A 94 6.92 0.08 -19.77
C LEU A 94 6.20 1.06 -20.69
N ASP A 95 5.70 0.55 -21.81
CA ASP A 95 4.84 1.32 -22.71
C ASP A 95 3.41 1.48 -22.13
N PRO A 96 2.59 2.40 -22.68
CA PRO A 96 1.25 2.64 -22.18
C PRO A 96 0.33 1.41 -22.20
N ASP A 97 0.49 0.50 -23.17
CA ASP A 97 -0.35 -0.71 -23.29
C ASP A 97 0.00 -1.70 -22.17
N ALA A 98 1.28 -1.85 -21.83
CA ALA A 98 1.73 -2.66 -20.71
C ALA A 98 1.25 -2.09 -19.36
N LEU A 99 1.24 -0.75 -19.21
CA LEU A 99 0.73 -0.08 -18.01
C LEU A 99 -0.80 -0.20 -17.87
N ASP A 100 -1.54 -0.10 -18.98
CA ASP A 100 -2.98 -0.32 -19.00
C ASP A 100 -3.31 -1.78 -18.61
N TRP A 101 -2.60 -2.74 -19.21
CA TRP A 101 -2.73 -4.15 -18.86
C TRP A 101 -2.44 -4.40 -17.37
N ALA A 102 -1.39 -3.78 -16.82
CA ALA A 102 -1.06 -3.90 -15.40
C ALA A 102 -2.20 -3.41 -14.49
N THR A 103 -2.99 -2.42 -14.91
CA THR A 103 -4.13 -1.93 -14.11
C THR A 103 -5.18 -3.02 -13.85
N GLY A 104 -5.41 -3.91 -14.82
CA GLY A 104 -6.30 -5.08 -14.68
C GLY A 104 -5.63 -6.31 -14.05
N HIS A 105 -4.30 -6.43 -14.15
CA HIS A 105 -3.59 -7.69 -13.89
C HIS A 105 -2.49 -7.62 -12.81
N LEU A 106 -2.30 -6.49 -12.16
CA LEU A 106 -1.35 -6.31 -11.07
C LEU A 106 -2.04 -5.71 -9.84
N ARG A 107 -1.76 -6.27 -8.66
CA ARG A 107 -2.10 -5.66 -7.37
C ARG A 107 -0.90 -5.62 -6.44
N ILE A 108 -0.86 -4.60 -5.58
CA ILE A 108 0.16 -4.42 -4.56
C ILE A 108 -0.53 -4.56 -3.20
N LEU A 109 -0.11 -5.54 -2.40
CA LEU A 109 -0.63 -5.70 -1.04
C LEU A 109 -0.10 -4.56 -0.17
N SER A 110 -0.87 -4.15 0.84
CA SER A 110 -0.50 -3.03 1.71
C SER A 110 -1.06 -3.21 3.11
N GLY A 111 -0.24 -3.01 4.14
CA GLY A 111 -0.73 -3.00 5.52
C GLY A 111 -1.72 -1.86 5.77
N LEU A 112 -1.53 -0.70 5.12
CA LEU A 112 -2.38 0.49 5.29
C LEU A 112 -3.57 0.53 4.33
N TYR A 113 -3.33 0.25 3.04
CA TYR A 113 -4.36 0.35 2.00
C TYR A 113 -5.03 -1.00 1.69
N GLY A 114 -4.58 -2.10 2.30
CA GLY A 114 -5.05 -3.46 2.03
C GLY A 114 -4.58 -3.97 0.67
N LEU A 115 -5.14 -3.41 -0.39
CA LEU A 115 -4.88 -3.77 -1.78
C LEU A 115 -4.86 -2.52 -2.64
N LEU A 116 -3.79 -2.33 -3.41
CA LEU A 116 -3.60 -1.19 -4.32
C LEU A 116 -3.54 -1.65 -5.78
N ARG A 117 -4.15 -0.87 -6.67
CA ARG A 117 -3.86 -0.86 -8.11
C ARG A 117 -2.55 -0.13 -8.39
N PRO A 118 -1.92 -0.35 -9.55
CA PRO A 118 -0.69 0.36 -9.92
C PRO A 118 -0.79 1.89 -9.81
N PHE A 119 -1.92 2.44 -10.26
CA PHE A 119 -2.13 3.89 -10.30
C PHE A 119 -3.00 4.43 -9.17
N ASP A 120 -3.19 3.68 -8.08
CA ASP A 120 -3.87 4.21 -6.91
C ASP A 120 -3.03 5.35 -6.27
N ALA A 121 -3.70 6.44 -5.92
CA ALA A 121 -3.12 7.62 -5.27
C ALA A 121 -2.70 7.27 -3.84
N MET A 122 -1.39 7.21 -3.62
CA MET A 122 -0.82 6.84 -2.33
C MET A 122 -0.16 8.05 -1.67
N GLN A 123 -0.49 8.31 -0.41
CA GLN A 123 0.26 9.18 0.50
C GLN A 123 1.42 8.43 1.16
N PRO A 124 2.51 9.09 1.55
CA PRO A 124 3.68 8.42 2.09
C PRO A 124 3.36 7.84 3.47
N TYR A 125 3.72 6.58 3.70
CA TYR A 125 3.50 5.92 4.98
C TYR A 125 4.58 4.84 5.23
N ARG A 126 4.57 4.26 6.42
CA ARG A 126 5.19 2.97 6.70
C ARG A 126 4.29 2.23 7.67
N LEU A 127 3.72 1.12 7.23
CA LEU A 127 2.89 0.25 8.07
C LEU A 127 2.90 -1.13 7.41
N GLU A 128 3.72 -2.02 7.95
CA GLU A 128 3.90 -3.38 7.41
C GLU A 128 2.75 -4.28 7.85
N MET A 129 2.35 -5.25 7.01
CA MET A 129 1.25 -6.17 7.31
C MET A 129 1.45 -6.95 8.63
N GLY A 130 2.70 -7.28 8.98
CA GLY A 130 3.02 -7.97 10.24
C GLY A 130 2.85 -7.13 11.52
N SER A 131 2.48 -5.85 11.40
CA SER A 131 2.34 -4.94 12.55
C SER A 131 1.20 -5.36 13.49
N ARG A 132 1.50 -5.44 14.79
CA ARG A 132 0.51 -5.66 15.86
C ARG A 132 -0.20 -4.36 16.26
N LEU A 133 -0.76 -3.67 15.27
CA LEU A 133 -1.55 -2.46 15.48
C LEU A 133 -2.91 -2.85 16.05
N ALA A 134 -3.18 -2.47 17.30
CA ALA A 134 -4.48 -2.69 17.91
C ALA A 134 -5.50 -1.70 17.35
N THR A 135 -6.66 -2.21 16.93
CA THR A 135 -7.76 -1.45 16.34
C THR A 135 -9.08 -1.92 16.94
N GLU A 136 -10.19 -1.31 16.54
CA GLU A 136 -11.53 -1.80 16.89
C GLU A 136 -11.81 -3.23 16.36
N ARG A 137 -11.07 -3.67 15.32
CA ARG A 137 -11.26 -4.96 14.63
C ARG A 137 -10.27 -6.04 15.04
N GLY A 138 -9.38 -5.77 16.01
CA GLY A 138 -8.45 -6.78 16.52
C GLY A 138 -7.10 -6.23 16.96
N LYS A 139 -6.11 -7.11 17.12
CA LYS A 139 -4.80 -6.79 17.71
C LYS A 139 -3.68 -6.69 16.66
N SER A 140 -3.99 -6.97 15.40
CA SER A 140 -3.07 -6.97 14.28
C SER A 140 -3.76 -6.51 13.00
N LEU A 141 -2.98 -6.20 11.96
CA LEU A 141 -3.54 -5.89 10.65
C LEU A 141 -4.18 -7.10 9.97
N TYR A 142 -3.71 -8.32 10.26
CA TYR A 142 -4.39 -9.54 9.83
C TYR A 142 -5.82 -9.61 10.39
N ASP A 143 -6.01 -9.31 11.68
CA ASP A 143 -7.34 -9.27 12.28
C ASP A 143 -8.20 -8.14 11.66
N TYR A 144 -7.58 -6.97 11.43
CA TYR A 144 -8.28 -5.82 10.86
C TYR A 144 -8.82 -6.10 9.46
N TRP A 145 -7.98 -6.65 8.59
CA TRP A 145 -8.32 -6.92 7.20
C TRP A 145 -9.19 -8.16 7.05
N GLY A 146 -8.97 -9.20 7.85
CA GLY A 146 -9.72 -10.44 7.78
C GLY A 146 -9.70 -11.04 6.36
N ASP A 147 -10.88 -11.34 5.82
CA ASP A 147 -11.07 -11.86 4.47
C ASP A 147 -11.22 -10.77 3.39
N ARG A 148 -11.22 -9.48 3.75
CA ARG A 148 -11.52 -8.40 2.79
C ARG A 148 -10.54 -8.34 1.62
N ILE A 149 -9.25 -8.55 1.89
CA ILE A 149 -8.20 -8.53 0.85
C ILE A 149 -8.35 -9.73 -0.07
N SER A 150 -8.63 -10.93 0.48
CA SER A 150 -8.81 -12.13 -0.34
C SER A 150 -10.10 -12.09 -1.16
N CYS A 151 -11.21 -11.58 -0.60
CA CYS A 151 -12.43 -11.31 -1.34
C CYS A 151 -12.19 -10.33 -2.50
N ALA A 152 -11.51 -9.21 -2.24
CA ALA A 152 -11.20 -8.24 -3.30
C ALA A 152 -10.26 -8.82 -4.38
N LEU A 153 -9.30 -9.65 -4.00
CA LEU A 153 -8.45 -10.35 -4.98
C LEU A 153 -9.27 -11.30 -5.87
N ASN A 154 -10.24 -12.02 -5.30
CA ASN A 154 -11.13 -12.88 -6.08
C ASN A 154 -11.98 -12.08 -7.07
N ASP A 155 -12.52 -10.93 -6.65
CA ASP A 155 -13.32 -10.06 -7.52
C ASP A 155 -12.47 -9.53 -8.69
N VAL A 156 -11.23 -9.11 -8.41
CA VAL A 156 -10.27 -8.66 -9.43
C VAL A 156 -9.90 -9.79 -10.38
N ALA A 157 -9.64 -11.00 -9.87
CA ALA A 157 -9.29 -12.15 -10.68
C ALA A 157 -10.45 -12.55 -11.62
N ALA A 158 -11.69 -12.53 -11.11
CA ALA A 158 -12.89 -12.78 -11.91
C ALA A 158 -13.07 -11.72 -13.01
N ALA A 159 -12.90 -10.44 -12.69
CA ALA A 159 -12.96 -9.35 -13.67
C ALA A 159 -11.87 -9.46 -14.76
N ALA A 160 -10.69 -9.96 -14.39
CA ALA A 160 -9.59 -10.27 -15.30
C ALA A 160 -9.76 -11.62 -16.05
N GLY A 161 -10.88 -12.33 -15.85
CA GLY A 161 -11.19 -13.59 -16.52
C GLY A 161 -10.22 -14.72 -16.17
N THR A 162 -9.73 -14.77 -14.93
CA THR A 162 -8.68 -15.72 -14.53
C THR A 162 -8.86 -16.26 -13.12
N ASP A 163 -8.60 -17.56 -12.95
CA ASP A 163 -8.53 -18.20 -11.62
C ASP A 163 -7.08 -18.38 -11.13
N VAL A 164 -6.11 -17.76 -11.80
CA VAL A 164 -4.68 -17.94 -11.53
C VAL A 164 -4.10 -16.68 -10.91
N ILE A 165 -3.66 -16.81 -9.65
CA ILE A 165 -2.88 -15.80 -8.94
C ILE A 165 -1.40 -16.19 -9.01
N VAL A 166 -0.57 -15.30 -9.54
CA VAL A 166 0.89 -15.40 -9.49
C VAL A 166 1.36 -14.63 -8.27
N ASN A 167 1.67 -15.37 -7.20
CA ASN A 167 2.15 -14.78 -5.96
C ASN A 167 3.63 -14.43 -6.04
N CYS A 168 3.92 -13.13 -6.17
CA CYS A 168 5.25 -12.55 -6.09
C CYS A 168 5.45 -11.70 -4.82
N ALA A 169 4.54 -11.85 -3.84
CA ALA A 169 4.62 -11.20 -2.54
C ALA A 169 5.38 -12.09 -1.53
N SER A 170 5.92 -11.45 -0.49
CA SER A 170 6.52 -12.15 0.64
C SER A 170 5.45 -12.84 1.49
N GLN A 171 5.88 -13.83 2.28
CA GLN A 171 5.03 -14.55 3.24
C GLN A 171 4.45 -13.64 4.35
N GLU A 172 4.98 -12.43 4.53
CA GLU A 172 4.38 -11.46 5.45
C GLU A 172 3.05 -10.92 4.88
N TYR A 173 2.92 -10.84 3.57
CA TYR A 173 1.77 -10.23 2.90
C TYR A 173 0.75 -11.24 2.37
N PHE A 174 1.15 -12.47 2.06
CA PHE A 174 0.28 -13.55 1.55
C PHE A 174 0.00 -14.59 2.62
#